data_AF-A0A9D7D9R6-F1
#
_entry.id   AF-A0A9D7D9R6-F1
#
_cell.length_a   1.000
_cell.length_b   1.000
_cell.length_c   1.000
_cell.angle_alpha   90.00
_cell.angle_beta   90.00
_cell.angle_gamma   90.00
#
_symmetry.space_group_name_H-M   'P 1'
#
loop_
_entity.id
_entity.type
_entity.pdbx_description
1 polymer ?
#
loop_
_entity_poly.entity_id
_entity_poly.type
_entity_poly.pdbx_seq_one_letter_code
_entity_poly.pdbx_strand_id
1 'polypeptide(L)'
;MVAVQIVWGAFTAGLDAGSIYNTWPLMNGSFMPENVTAFGSFWRDFADHRDGVQFVHRNLAWLVAAAVVGFAVHYRSLTALRGVWIWLLVAVLLQFMLGVFTILTQVRIELGVLHQFGALVLLSALLKALHRTGRPLPNAA
;
A
#
# COMPACT_ATOMS: atom_id res chain seq x y z
N MET A 1 -4.73 -2.54 -7.58
CA MET A 1 -3.47 -2.58 -6.79
C MET A 1 -3.66 -2.02 -5.38
N VAL A 2 -4.13 -0.78 -5.19
CA VAL A 2 -4.33 -0.19 -3.83
C VAL A 2 -5.22 -1.05 -2.94
N ALA A 3 -6.31 -1.61 -3.44
CA ALA A 3 -7.17 -2.52 -2.66
C ALA A 3 -6.42 -3.76 -2.15
N VAL A 4 -5.55 -4.36 -2.97
CA VAL A 4 -4.74 -5.52 -2.59
C VAL A 4 -3.71 -5.14 -1.52
N GLN A 5 -3.09 -3.96 -1.64
CA GLN A 5 -2.20 -3.40 -0.61
C GLN A 5 -2.92 -3.23 0.73
N ILE A 6 -4.16 -2.75 0.72
CA ILE A 6 -4.99 -2.58 1.92
C ILE A 6 -5.33 -3.93 2.55
N VAL A 7 -5.67 -4.95 1.74
CA VAL A 7 -5.93 -6.31 2.25
C VAL A 7 -4.69 -6.88 2.96
N TRP A 8 -3.51 -6.78 2.34
CA TRP A 8 -2.27 -7.23 3.00
C TRP A 8 -1.87 -6.35 4.20
N GLY A 9 -2.27 -5.07 4.20
CA GLY A 9 -2.13 -4.20 5.37
C GLY A 9 -3.01 -4.65 6.54
N ALA A 10 -4.24 -5.09 6.24
CA ALA A 10 -5.15 -5.67 7.22
C ALA A 10 -4.62 -6.98 7.79
N PHE A 11 -4.05 -7.87 6.96
CA PHE A 11 -3.37 -9.08 7.45
C PHE A 11 -2.16 -8.73 8.32
N THR A 12 -1.36 -7.74 7.90
CA THR A 12 -0.19 -7.29 8.69
C THR A 12 -0.60 -6.80 10.07
N ALA A 13 -1.70 -6.05 10.17
CA ALA A 13 -2.24 -5.58 11.45
C ALA A 13 -2.89 -6.72 12.26
N GLY A 14 -3.72 -7.55 11.63
CA GLY A 14 -4.46 -8.63 12.30
C GLY A 14 -3.56 -9.74 12.85
N LEU A 15 -2.40 -9.96 12.22
CA LEU A 15 -1.39 -10.90 12.69
C LEU A 15 -0.30 -10.23 13.54
N ASP A 16 -0.39 -8.94 13.87
CA ASP A 16 0.73 -8.18 14.47
C ASP A 16 2.07 -8.45 13.77
N ALA A 17 2.06 -8.54 12.45
CA ALA A 17 3.25 -8.88 11.66
C ALA A 17 4.20 -7.67 11.52
N GLY A 18 3.69 -6.45 11.69
CA GLY A 18 4.49 -5.22 11.61
C GLY A 18 5.62 -5.12 12.62
N SER A 19 5.58 -5.90 13.71
CA SER A 19 6.57 -5.88 14.79
C SER A 19 7.68 -6.94 14.66
N ILE A 20 7.70 -7.74 13.58
CA ILE A 20 8.75 -8.77 13.40
C ILE A 20 10.03 -8.14 12.85
N TYR A 21 9.93 -7.53 11.68
CA TYR A 21 11.05 -6.87 11.03
C TYR A 21 10.86 -5.36 11.09
N ASN A 22 11.67 -4.67 11.89
CA ASN A 22 11.54 -3.21 12.11
C ASN A 22 12.65 -2.37 11.46
N THR A 23 13.46 -2.98 10.59
CA THR A 23 14.39 -2.27 9.71
C THR A 23 13.77 -1.98 8.34
N TRP A 24 14.32 -1.01 7.62
CA TRP A 24 13.94 -0.66 6.25
C TRP A 24 15.17 -0.23 5.45
N PRO A 25 15.30 -0.55 4.15
CA PRO A 25 14.36 -1.29 3.30
C PRO A 25 14.39 -2.81 3.49
N LEU A 26 15.52 -3.34 3.97
CA LEU A 26 15.68 -4.77 4.25
C LEU A 26 14.95 -5.19 5.53
N MET A 27 14.66 -6.48 5.66
CA MET A 27 14.07 -7.13 6.82
C MET A 27 15.18 -7.78 7.65
N ASN A 28 15.63 -7.07 8.70
CA ASN A 28 16.78 -7.39 9.54
C ASN A 28 18.04 -7.79 8.75
N GLY A 29 18.36 -7.03 7.71
CA GLY A 29 19.55 -7.25 6.88
C GLY A 29 19.37 -8.21 5.70
N SER A 30 18.23 -8.91 5.59
CA SER A 30 17.90 -9.73 4.42
C SER A 30 16.78 -9.08 3.59
N PHE A 31 16.79 -9.29 2.27
CA PHE A 31 15.66 -8.90 1.42
C PHE A 31 14.45 -9.81 1.69
N MET A 32 14.68 -11.13 1.70
CA MET A 32 13.68 -12.14 2.05
C MET A 32 14.28 -13.05 3.13
N PRO A 33 13.92 -12.86 4.41
CA PRO A 33 14.34 -13.74 5.48
C PRO A 33 13.91 -15.20 5.23
N GLU A 34 14.70 -16.18 5.68
CA GLU A 34 14.47 -17.61 5.40
C GLU A 34 13.11 -18.11 5.91
N ASN A 35 12.62 -17.51 6.99
CA ASN A 35 11.34 -17.88 7.60
C ASN A 35 10.11 -17.42 6.79
N VAL A 36 10.27 -16.57 5.78
CA VAL A 36 9.19 -16.17 4.86
C VAL A 36 8.62 -17.38 4.12
N THR A 37 9.43 -18.40 3.83
CA THR A 37 9.02 -19.60 3.07
C THR A 37 9.24 -20.90 3.83
N ALA A 38 9.32 -20.84 5.17
CA ALA A 38 9.69 -21.99 5.99
C ALA A 38 8.56 -23.02 6.17
N PHE A 39 7.32 -22.70 5.82
CA PHE A 39 6.16 -23.57 6.05
C PHE A 39 5.81 -24.45 4.85
N GLY A 40 6.51 -24.29 3.72
CA GLY A 40 6.46 -25.18 2.57
C GLY A 40 5.14 -25.16 1.80
N SER A 41 4.27 -24.18 2.07
CA SER A 41 2.97 -24.03 1.42
C SER A 41 2.73 -22.56 1.14
N PHE A 42 2.58 -22.21 -0.14
CA PHE A 42 2.45 -20.82 -0.59
C PHE A 42 1.42 -20.00 0.21
N TRP A 43 0.23 -20.55 0.44
CA TRP A 43 -0.81 -19.84 1.20
C TRP A 43 -0.44 -19.66 2.67
N ARG A 44 0.14 -20.69 3.29
CA ARG A 44 0.60 -20.59 4.67
C ARG A 44 1.72 -19.56 4.79
N ASP A 45 2.70 -19.63 3.90
CA ASP A 45 3.87 -18.75 3.91
C ASP A 45 3.46 -17.28 3.76
N PHE A 46 2.56 -16.96 2.81
CA PHE A 46 2.30 -15.57 2.42
C PHE A 46 0.99 -14.94 2.93
N ALA A 47 0.08 -15.72 3.50
CA ALA A 47 -1.20 -15.23 4.03
C ALA A 47 -1.43 -15.54 5.51
N ASP A 48 -0.90 -16.67 6.01
CA ASP A 48 -1.14 -17.10 7.41
C ASP A 48 0.02 -16.73 8.34
N HIS A 49 1.26 -16.68 7.82
CA HIS A 49 2.44 -16.39 8.62
C HIS A 49 2.86 -14.94 8.54
N ARG A 50 3.22 -14.41 9.71
CA ARG A 50 3.57 -13.01 9.94
C ARG A 50 4.71 -12.56 9.03
N ASP A 51 5.75 -13.37 8.89
CA ASP A 51 6.95 -13.05 8.10
C ASP A 51 6.62 -12.82 6.62
N GLY A 52 5.89 -13.76 6.01
CA GLY A 52 5.51 -13.65 4.60
C GLY A 52 4.42 -12.62 4.36
N VAL A 53 3.47 -12.43 5.27
CA VAL A 53 2.49 -11.33 5.19
C VAL A 53 3.19 -9.98 5.22
N GLN A 54 4.15 -9.78 6.15
CA GLN A 54 4.92 -8.55 6.21
C GLN A 54 5.76 -8.37 4.94
N PHE A 55 6.43 -9.42 4.46
CA PHE A 55 7.21 -9.39 3.22
C PHE A 55 6.36 -8.97 2.02
N VAL A 56 5.19 -9.59 1.83
CA VAL A 56 4.29 -9.29 0.69
C VAL A 56 3.78 -7.86 0.81
N HIS A 57 3.33 -7.41 1.99
CA HIS A 57 2.84 -6.05 2.18
C HIS A 57 3.90 -4.99 1.84
N ARG A 58 5.16 -5.22 2.25
CA ARG A 58 6.30 -4.33 1.96
C ARG A 58 6.60 -4.24 0.47
N ASN A 59 6.64 -5.38 -0.22
CA ASN A 59 6.96 -5.43 -1.65
C ASN A 59 5.82 -4.91 -2.53
N LEU A 60 4.57 -5.19 -2.17
CA LEU A 60 3.41 -4.58 -2.82
C LEU A 60 3.40 -3.05 -2.65
N ALA A 61 3.88 -2.53 -1.52
CA ALA A 61 4.00 -1.08 -1.30
C ALA A 61 4.93 -0.42 -2.34
N TRP A 62 6.07 -1.04 -2.64
CA TRP A 62 6.98 -0.58 -3.72
C TRP A 62 6.30 -0.59 -5.08
N LEU A 63 5.55 -1.66 -5.39
CA LEU A 63 4.81 -1.77 -6.65
C LEU A 63 3.71 -0.70 -6.78
N VAL A 64 2.99 -0.40 -5.70
CA VAL A 64 1.99 0.67 -5.68
C VAL A 64 2.64 2.05 -5.86
N ALA A 65 3.77 2.30 -5.20
CA ALA A 65 4.53 3.54 -5.36
C ALA A 65 5.04 3.72 -6.80
N ALA A 66 5.60 2.68 -7.41
CA ALA A 66 6.02 2.70 -8.80
C ALA A 66 4.83 2.92 -9.76
N ALA A 67 3.71 2.24 -9.52
CA ALA A 67 2.50 2.37 -10.33
C ALA A 67 1.92 3.78 -10.30
N VAL A 68 1.90 4.46 -9.12
CA VAL A 68 1.39 5.83 -9.04
C VAL A 68 2.32 6.84 -9.72
N VAL A 69 3.63 6.63 -9.67
CA VAL A 69 4.61 7.44 -10.41
C VAL A 69 4.41 7.26 -11.91
N GLY A 70 4.27 6.01 -12.37
CA GLY A 70 3.97 5.71 -13.77
C GLY A 70 2.66 6.36 -14.24
N PHE A 71 1.61 6.28 -13.43
CA PHE A 71 0.32 6.94 -13.68
C PHE A 71 0.49 8.46 -13.81
N ALA A 72 1.21 9.09 -12.88
CA ALA A 72 1.49 10.52 -12.93
C ALA A 72 2.28 10.92 -14.18
N VAL A 73 3.33 10.18 -14.54
CA VAL A 73 4.13 10.46 -15.73
C VAL A 73 3.32 10.31 -17.01
N HIS A 74 2.48 9.28 -17.10
CA HIS A 74 1.66 9.01 -18.29
C HIS A 74 0.58 10.08 -18.50
N TYR A 75 -0.08 10.53 -17.42
CA TYR A 75 -1.20 11.47 -17.50
C TYR A 75 -0.83 12.94 -17.22
N ARG A 76 0.45 13.28 -17.00
CA ARG A 76 0.87 14.65 -16.65
C ARG A 76 0.51 15.72 -17.67
N SER A 77 0.42 15.35 -18.95
CA SER A 77 0.06 16.27 -20.05
C SER A 77 -1.44 16.47 -20.19
N LEU A 78 -2.28 15.62 -19.60
CA LEU A 78 -3.73 15.78 -19.63
C LEU A 78 -4.18 16.75 -18.54
N THR A 79 -4.42 18.01 -18.94
CA THR A 79 -4.86 19.09 -18.04
C THR A 79 -6.09 18.73 -17.21
N ALA A 80 -7.05 18.01 -17.80
CA ALA A 80 -8.25 17.51 -17.13
C ALA A 80 -7.96 16.60 -15.93
N LEU A 81 -6.82 15.90 -15.92
CA LEU A 81 -6.41 15.00 -14.85
C LEU A 81 -5.35 15.60 -13.92
N ARG A 82 -4.96 16.87 -14.10
CA ARG A 82 -3.86 17.49 -13.36
C ARG A 82 -4.01 17.37 -11.85
N GLY A 83 -5.19 17.72 -11.33
CA GLY A 83 -5.46 17.60 -9.89
C GLY A 83 -5.48 16.16 -9.40
N VAL A 84 -5.98 15.23 -10.23
CA VAL A 84 -6.14 13.81 -9.87
C VAL A 84 -4.79 13.14 -9.70
N TRP A 85 -3.89 13.25 -10.69
CA TRP A 85 -2.60 12.57 -10.61
C TRP A 85 -1.69 13.20 -9.55
N ILE A 86 -1.72 14.53 -9.36
CA ILE A 86 -0.94 15.20 -8.30
C ILE A 86 -1.40 14.70 -6.93
N TRP A 87 -2.71 14.73 -6.69
CA TRP A 87 -3.28 14.29 -5.42
C TRP A 87 -2.96 12.82 -5.13
N LEU A 88 -3.15 11.93 -6.12
CA LEU A 88 -2.84 10.51 -5.97
C LEU A 88 -1.36 10.25 -5.67
N LEU A 89 -0.47 10.90 -6.42
CA LEU A 89 0.97 10.77 -6.22
C LEU A 89 1.35 11.17 -4.79
N VAL A 90 0.91 12.35 -4.33
CA VAL A 90 1.21 12.84 -2.99
C VAL A 90 0.59 11.92 -1.93
N ALA A 91 -0.68 11.55 -2.05
CA ALA A 91 -1.37 10.73 -1.06
C ALA A 91 -0.74 9.34 -0.91
N VAL A 92 -0.37 8.70 -2.02
CA VAL A 92 0.29 7.38 -1.99
C VAL A 92 1.70 7.48 -1.43
N LEU A 93 2.49 8.50 -1.80
CA LEU A 93 3.84 8.67 -1.26
C LEU A 93 3.81 8.98 0.25
N LEU A 94 2.87 9.80 0.72
CA LEU A 94 2.67 10.04 2.15
C LEU A 94 2.26 8.76 2.87
N GLN A 95 1.35 7.96 2.31
CA GLN A 95 0.98 6.67 2.89
C GLN A 95 2.14 5.69 2.95
N PHE A 96 2.94 5.61 1.89
CA PHE A 96 4.12 4.77 1.84
C PHE A 96 5.14 5.18 2.91
N MET A 97 5.45 6.48 3.02
CA MET A 97 6.35 7.00 4.06
C MET A 97 5.83 6.74 5.47
N LEU A 98 4.53 6.94 5.71
CA LEU A 98 3.90 6.67 6.99
C LEU A 98 3.96 5.19 7.37
N GLY A 99 3.76 4.28 6.42
CA GLY A 99 3.96 2.84 6.62
C GLY A 99 5.41 2.49 6.99
N VAL A 100 6.38 3.10 6.32
CA VAL A 100 7.81 2.94 6.65
C VAL A 100 8.12 3.44 8.07
N PHE A 101 7.61 4.62 8.46
CA PHE A 101 7.79 5.12 9.82
C PHE A 101 7.12 4.26 10.88
N THR A 102 5.94 3.69 10.58
CA THR A 102 5.27 2.75 11.48
C THR A 102 6.17 1.55 11.78
N ILE A 103 6.86 1.01 10.76
CA ILE A 103 7.81 -0.08 10.93
C ILE A 103 9.04 0.35 11.75
N LEU A 104 9.66 1.48 11.39
CA LEU A 104 10.89 1.96 12.04
C LEU A 104 10.70 2.33 13.52
N THR A 105 9.47 2.63 13.90
CA THR A 105 9.10 2.96 15.29
C THR A 105 8.50 1.77 16.04
N GLN A 106 8.67 0.54 15.53
CA GLN A 106 8.15 -0.69 16.15
C GLN A 106 6.63 -0.67 16.36
N VAL A 107 5.90 -0.22 15.33
CA VAL A 107 4.43 -0.18 15.31
C VAL A 107 3.87 0.71 16.44
N ARG A 108 4.43 1.91 16.61
CA ARG A 108 3.81 2.95 17.43
C ARG A 108 2.34 3.12 17.02
N ILE A 109 1.44 2.93 17.98
CA ILE A 109 0.00 2.83 17.75
C ILE A 109 -0.53 4.06 17.02
N GLU A 110 -0.04 5.25 17.36
CA GLU A 110 -0.48 6.50 16.76
C GLU A 110 -0.19 6.54 15.25
N LEU A 111 0.99 6.07 14.84
CA LEU A 111 1.39 5.99 13.43
C LEU A 111 0.65 4.86 12.70
N GLY A 112 0.48 3.71 13.36
CA GLY A 112 -0.30 2.58 12.82
C GLY A 112 -1.76 2.94 12.54
N VAL A 113 -2.42 3.60 13.49
CA VAL A 113 -3.80 4.09 13.33
C VAL A 113 -3.89 5.17 12.25
N LEU A 114 -2.95 6.12 12.23
CA LEU A 114 -2.92 7.15 11.18
C LEU A 114 -2.73 6.52 9.78
N HIS A 115 -1.92 5.48 9.68
CA HIS A 115 -1.69 4.75 8.44
C HIS A 115 -2.96 4.05 7.96
N GLN A 116 -3.62 3.30 8.84
CA GLN A 116 -4.88 2.62 8.54
C GLN A 116 -5.98 3.61 8.14
N PHE A 117 -6.15 4.70 8.91
CA PHE A 117 -7.13 5.73 8.61
C PHE A 117 -6.86 6.39 7.26
N GLY A 118 -5.61 6.75 6.98
CA GLY A 118 -5.26 7.38 5.72
C GLY A 118 -5.40 6.43 4.52
N ALA A 119 -5.19 5.12 4.69
CA ALA A 119 -5.50 4.12 3.68
C ALA A 119 -7.01 4.06 3.36
N LEU A 120 -7.87 4.17 4.38
CA LEU A 120 -9.33 4.26 4.19
C LEU A 120 -9.71 5.52 3.41
N VAL A 121 -9.17 6.69 3.79
CA VAL A 121 -9.41 7.95 3.08
C VAL A 121 -8.97 7.86 1.61
N LEU A 122 -7.79 7.28 1.36
CA LEU A 122 -7.28 7.05 0.01
C LEU A 122 -8.21 6.15 -0.80
N LEU A 123 -8.69 5.04 -0.22
CA LEU A 123 -9.64 4.14 -0.87
C LEU A 123 -10.96 4.84 -1.20
N SER A 124 -11.54 5.57 -0.25
CA SER A 124 -12.80 6.30 -0.46
C SER A 124 -12.68 7.34 -1.58
N ALA A 125 -11.58 8.08 -1.62
CA ALA A 125 -11.32 9.06 -2.68
C ALA A 125 -11.15 8.38 -4.05
N LEU A 126 -10.43 7.26 -4.12
CA LEU A 126 -10.27 6.46 -5.33
C LEU A 126 -11.61 5.93 -5.85
N LEU A 127 -12.44 5.36 -4.98
CA LEU A 127 -13.78 4.86 -5.34
C LEU A 127 -14.67 5.99 -5.85
N LYS A 128 -14.64 7.17 -5.20
CA LYS A 128 -15.37 8.35 -5.65
C LYS A 128 -14.90 8.84 -7.02
N ALA A 129 -13.59 8.86 -7.27
CA ALA A 129 -13.02 9.24 -8.56
C ALA A 129 -13.47 8.27 -9.66
N LEU A 130 -13.32 6.95 -9.42
CA LEU A 130 -13.73 5.91 -10.35
C LEU A 130 -15.24 5.95 -10.65
N HIS A 131 -16.07 6.20 -9.64
CA HIS A 131 -17.52 6.32 -9.82
C HIS A 131 -17.90 7.52 -10.71
N ARG A 132 -17.16 8.64 -10.62
CA ARG A 132 -17.39 9.82 -11.46
C ARG A 132 -16.93 9.61 -12.91
N THR A 133 -15.81 8.93 -13.12
CA THR A 133 -15.24 8.72 -14.46
C THR A 133 -15.81 7.50 -15.18
N GLY A 134 -16.38 6.55 -14.45
CA GLY A 134 -16.99 5.32 -15.00
C GLY A 134 -18.46 5.48 -15.42
N ARG A 135 -19.08 6.64 -15.18
CA ARG A 135 -20.44 6.93 -15.67
C ARG A 135 -20.36 7.55 -17.06
N PRO A 136 -21.17 7.09 -18.05
CA PRO A 136 -21.34 7.82 -19.30
C PRO A 136 -21.78 9.24 -19.00
N LEU A 137 -21.17 10.23 -19.65
CA LEU A 137 -21.63 11.62 -19.54
C LEU A 137 -23.07 11.68 -20.06
N PRO A 138 -24.03 12.27 -19.32
CA PRO A 138 -25.30 12.62 -19.92
C PRO A 138 -24.99 13.62 -21.03
N ASN A 139 -25.30 13.23 -22.28
CA ASN A 139 -25.05 13.93 -23.56
C ASN A 139 -23.86 13.43 -24.41
N ALA A 140 -23.65 12.12 -24.50
CA ALA A 140 -23.21 11.53 -25.76
C ALA A 140 -24.46 11.08 -26.53
N ALA A 141 -25.06 12.02 -27.26
CA ALA A 141 -26.10 11.83 -28.27
C ALA A 141 -25.58 12.37 -29.59
#